data_AF-A0A6F9CA97-F1
#
_entry.id   AF-A0A6F9CA97-F1
#
_cell.length_a   1.000
_cell.length_b   1.000
_cell.length_c   1.000
_cell.angle_alpha   90.00
_cell.angle_beta   90.00
_cell.angle_gamma   90.00
#
_symmetry.space_group_name_H-M   'P 1'
#
loop_
_entity.id
_entity.type
_entity.pdbx_description
1 polymer ?
#
loop_
_entity_poly.entity_id
_entity_poly.type
_entity_poly.pdbx_seq_one_letter_code
_entity_poly.pdbx_strand_id
1 'polypeptide(L)'
;MSITKIHAREILDSRGNPTVEVDLYTAKGRFRAAVPSGASTGVHEALELRDGDKSRYLGKAKFGANAILGVSLAVCKAGAAEKGVPLYRHIADLAGHKDVILPCPVSTALTFNPCPIIYLPIYNITRTSSCPAP
;
A
#
# COMPACT_ATOMS: atom_id res chain seq x y z
N MET A 1 -8.92 24.96 -3.04
CA MET A 1 -7.91 24.37 -3.96
C MET A 1 -8.59 23.79 -5.20
N SER A 2 -8.06 24.05 -6.40
CA SER A 2 -8.45 23.37 -7.65
C SER A 2 -7.31 22.48 -8.16
N ILE A 3 -7.66 21.36 -8.78
CA ILE A 3 -6.70 20.43 -9.41
C ILE A 3 -6.44 20.92 -10.83
N THR A 4 -5.16 21.10 -11.19
CA THR A 4 -4.79 21.62 -12.51
C THR A 4 -4.55 20.51 -13.52
N LYS A 5 -3.86 19.44 -13.12
CA LYS A 5 -3.52 18.30 -13.96
C LYS A 5 -3.36 17.05 -13.12
N ILE A 6 -3.78 15.91 -13.67
CA ILE A 6 -3.52 14.58 -13.14
C ILE A 6 -2.77 13.81 -14.23
N HIS A 7 -1.68 13.17 -13.85
CA HIS A 7 -0.89 12.34 -14.75
C HIS A 7 -0.59 11.01 -14.07
N ALA A 8 -0.87 9.89 -14.75
CA ALA A 8 -0.57 8.56 -14.26
C ALA A 8 0.48 7.90 -15.17
N ARG A 9 1.37 7.12 -14.56
CA ARG A 9 2.41 6.34 -15.24
C ARG A 9 2.47 4.93 -14.68
N GLU A 10 2.87 3.99 -15.53
CA GLU A 10 3.16 2.62 -15.13
C GLU A 10 4.58 2.55 -14.55
N ILE A 11 4.73 2.01 -13.35
CA ILE A 11 6.01 1.77 -12.67
C ILE A 11 6.09 0.30 -12.24
N LEU A 12 7.25 -0.16 -11.80
CA LEU A 12 7.42 -1.52 -11.29
C LEU A 12 7.44 -1.55 -9.76
N ASP A 13 6.76 -2.54 -9.17
CA ASP A 13 6.81 -2.81 -7.74
C ASP A 13 8.10 -3.55 -7.34
N SER A 14 8.27 -3.83 -6.04
CA SER A 14 9.43 -4.56 -5.51
C SER A 14 9.59 -6.00 -6.04
N ARG A 15 8.54 -6.59 -6.61
CA ARG A 15 8.52 -7.92 -7.25
C ARG A 15 8.63 -7.84 -8.78
N GLY A 16 8.85 -6.65 -9.34
CA GLY A 16 8.94 -6.42 -10.78
C GLY A 16 7.60 -6.49 -11.52
N ASN A 17 6.46 -6.41 -10.82
CA ASN A 17 5.16 -6.34 -11.46
C ASN A 17 4.77 -4.89 -11.76
N PRO A 18 4.04 -4.63 -12.86
CA PRO A 18 3.56 -3.29 -13.15
C PRO A 18 2.53 -2.81 -12.12
N THR A 19 2.65 -1.55 -11.71
CA THR A 19 1.71 -0.83 -10.84
C THR A 19 1.60 0.63 -11.26
N VAL A 20 0.68 1.36 -10.65
CA VAL A 20 0.35 2.76 -11.01
C VAL A 20 1.04 3.73 -10.07
N GLU A 21 1.66 4.75 -10.66
CA GLU A 21 2.04 5.96 -9.97
C GLU A 21 1.25 7.15 -10.53
N VAL A 22 0.68 7.96 -9.62
CA VAL A 22 -0.11 9.13 -9.96
C VAL A 22 0.59 10.39 -9.44
N ASP A 23 0.80 11.34 -10.35
CA ASP A 23 1.22 12.70 -10.08
C ASP A 23 0.01 13.64 -10.18
N LEU A 24 -0.26 14.39 -9.12
CA LEU A 24 -1.30 15.41 -9.05
C LEU A 24 -0.67 16.80 -8.92
N TYR A 25 -1.08 17.71 -9.79
CA TYR A 25 -0.57 19.08 -9.85
C TYR A 25 -1.59 20.06 -9.28
N THR A 26 -1.16 20.87 -8.33
CA THR A 26 -1.94 21.99 -7.77
C THR A 26 -1.09 23.26 -7.74
N ALA A 27 -1.69 24.38 -7.35
CA ALA A 27 -0.97 25.64 -7.15
C ALA A 27 0.19 25.53 -6.15
N LYS A 28 0.16 24.56 -5.23
CA LYS A 28 1.21 24.32 -4.23
C LYS A 28 2.36 23.44 -4.72
N GLY A 29 2.19 22.77 -5.86
CA GLY A 29 3.22 21.93 -6.45
C GLY A 29 2.68 20.56 -6.91
N ARG A 30 3.62 19.62 -7.05
CA ARG A 30 3.36 18.26 -7.53
C ARG A 30 3.33 17.27 -6.37
N PHE A 31 2.24 16.51 -6.25
CA PHE A 31 2.05 15.47 -5.25
C PHE A 31 2.01 14.10 -5.91
N ARG A 32 2.83 13.18 -5.42
CA ARG A 32 3.01 11.85 -6.01
C ARG A 32 2.54 10.75 -5.07
N ALA A 33 1.84 9.76 -5.61
CA ALA A 33 1.49 8.54 -4.89
C ALA A 33 1.68 7.31 -5.80
N ALA A 34 2.36 6.30 -5.27
CA ALA A 34 2.50 4.99 -5.88
C ALA A 34 1.59 3.99 -5.15
N VAL A 35 1.01 3.07 -5.89
CA VAL A 35 0.06 2.10 -5.37
C VAL A 35 0.77 0.75 -5.21
N PRO A 36 0.66 0.08 -4.05
CA PRO A 36 1.25 -1.24 -3.88
C PRO A 36 0.54 -2.27 -4.77
N SER A 37 1.24 -3.35 -5.13
CA SER A 37 0.61 -4.48 -5.82
C SER A 37 -0.17 -5.34 -4.83
N GLY A 38 -1.47 -5.47 -5.06
CA GLY A 38 -2.31 -6.48 -4.42
C GLY A 38 -2.23 -7.81 -5.18
N ALA A 39 -2.41 -8.92 -4.47
CA ALA A 39 -2.78 -10.19 -5.09
C ALA A 39 -4.28 -10.38 -4.85
N SER A 40 -5.10 -9.46 -5.39
CA SER A 40 -6.52 -9.40 -5.03
C SER A 40 -7.29 -10.55 -5.68
N THR A 41 -7.49 -11.62 -4.91
CA THR A 41 -8.27 -12.82 -5.28
C THR A 41 -9.48 -13.03 -4.36
N GLY A 42 -9.65 -12.20 -3.33
CA GLY A 42 -10.77 -12.29 -2.40
C GLY A 42 -12.08 -11.76 -3.02
N VAL A 43 -13.19 -12.45 -2.77
CA VAL A 43 -14.54 -12.09 -3.27
C VAL A 43 -15.03 -10.73 -2.73
N HIS A 44 -14.48 -10.26 -1.62
CA HIS A 44 -14.85 -9.00 -0.97
C HIS A 44 -13.79 -7.90 -1.10
N GLU A 45 -12.69 -8.16 -1.82
CA GLU A 45 -11.65 -7.15 -2.01
C GLU A 45 -11.94 -6.25 -3.21
N ALA A 46 -11.44 -5.01 -3.13
CA ALA A 46 -11.48 -4.10 -4.27
C ALA A 46 -10.57 -4.65 -5.37
N LEU A 47 -11.19 -5.21 -6.40
CA LEU A 47 -10.50 -6.00 -7.41
C LEU A 47 -9.61 -5.12 -8.28
N GLU A 48 -8.32 -5.45 -8.31
CA GLU A 48 -7.40 -4.91 -9.29
C GLU A 48 -7.78 -5.48 -10.67
N LEU A 49 -8.24 -4.64 -11.58
CA LEU A 49 -8.40 -5.05 -12.97
C LEU A 49 -7.02 -5.40 -13.54
N ARG A 50 -6.91 -6.52 -14.27
CA ARG A 50 -5.69 -6.96 -14.98
C ARG A 50 -6.04 -7.22 -16.46
N ASP A 51 -5.10 -6.95 -17.37
CA ASP A 51 -5.38 -6.91 -18.82
C ASP A 51 -5.60 -8.30 -19.42
N GLY A 52 -5.13 -9.36 -18.75
CA GLY A 52 -5.23 -10.73 -19.23
C GLY A 52 -4.37 -11.03 -20.47
N ASP A 53 -3.75 -10.01 -21.06
CA ASP A 53 -2.88 -10.12 -22.23
C ASP A 53 -1.53 -10.73 -21.85
N LYS A 54 -1.40 -12.05 -22.04
CA LYS A 54 -0.22 -12.83 -21.65
C LYS A 54 1.08 -12.34 -22.31
N SER A 55 0.98 -11.61 -23.42
CA SER A 55 2.12 -11.06 -24.16
C SER A 55 2.78 -9.86 -23.45
N ARG A 56 2.05 -9.12 -22.60
CA ARG A 56 2.53 -7.92 -21.91
C ARG A 56 2.42 -8.10 -20.40
N TYR A 57 3.57 -8.12 -19.71
CA TYR A 57 3.67 -8.33 -18.25
C TYR A 57 2.80 -9.49 -17.71
N LEU A 58 2.72 -10.60 -18.46
CA LEU A 58 1.92 -11.79 -18.09
C LEU A 58 0.43 -11.47 -17.81
N GLY A 59 -0.13 -10.44 -18.48
CA GLY A 59 -1.52 -10.04 -18.36
C GLY A 59 -1.84 -9.18 -17.14
N LYS A 60 -0.86 -8.60 -16.45
CA LYS A 60 -1.03 -7.87 -15.17
C LYS A 60 -1.19 -6.35 -15.31
N ALA A 61 -1.24 -5.79 -16.53
CA ALA A 61 -1.01 -4.37 -16.77
C ALA A 61 -2.22 -3.41 -16.67
N LYS A 62 -3.38 -3.83 -16.15
CA LYS A 62 -4.60 -2.99 -16.17
C LYS A 62 -4.75 -2.12 -14.93
N PHE A 63 -5.41 -0.98 -15.13
CA PHE A 63 -5.63 0.04 -14.11
C PHE A 63 -7.10 -0.01 -13.63
N GLY A 64 -7.34 -0.58 -12.45
CA GLY A 64 -8.66 -0.68 -11.81
C GLY A 64 -8.71 0.05 -10.46
N ALA A 65 -9.00 -0.68 -9.37
CA ALA A 65 -8.93 -0.18 -7.99
C ALA A 65 -7.61 0.58 -7.70
N ASN A 66 -6.52 0.15 -8.34
CA ASN A 66 -5.21 0.79 -8.21
C ASN A 66 -5.20 2.25 -8.71
N ALA A 67 -5.88 2.57 -9.80
CA ALA A 67 -5.96 3.94 -10.28
C ALA A 67 -6.69 4.84 -9.27
N ILE A 68 -7.79 4.34 -8.70
CA ILE A 68 -8.61 5.09 -7.74
C ILE A 68 -7.81 5.35 -6.45
N LEU A 69 -7.13 4.33 -5.93
CA LEU A 69 -6.27 4.46 -4.76
C LEU A 69 -5.12 5.45 -5.00
N GLY A 70 -4.48 5.40 -6.16
CA GLY A 70 -3.39 6.32 -6.52
C GLY A 70 -3.84 7.78 -6.53
N VAL A 71 -5.00 8.06 -7.13
CA VAL A 71 -5.58 9.41 -7.13
C VAL A 71 -5.98 9.84 -5.72
N SER A 72 -6.62 8.97 -4.94
CA SER A 72 -7.04 9.27 -3.56
C SER A 72 -5.85 9.65 -2.66
N LEU A 73 -4.76 8.89 -2.72
CA LEU A 73 -3.54 9.17 -1.96
C LEU A 73 -2.88 10.49 -2.40
N ALA A 74 -2.85 10.77 -3.71
CA ALA A 74 -2.30 12.02 -4.24
C ALA A 74 -3.13 13.24 -3.79
N VAL A 75 -4.46 13.12 -3.77
CA VAL A 75 -5.38 14.14 -3.25
C VAL A 75 -5.17 14.36 -1.76
N CYS A 76 -5.01 13.29 -0.97
CA CYS A 76 -4.77 13.38 0.47
C CYS A 76 -3.46 14.12 0.79
N LYS A 77 -2.39 13.85 0.02
CA LYS A 77 -1.13 14.61 0.12
C LYS A 77 -1.29 16.08 -0.26
N ALA A 78 -2.05 16.37 -1.32
CA ALA A 78 -2.35 17.74 -1.72
C ALA A 78 -3.19 18.47 -0.66
N GLY A 79 -4.15 17.79 -0.02
CA GLY A 79 -4.99 18.32 1.05
C GLY A 79 -4.19 18.63 2.33
N ALA A 80 -3.20 17.80 2.67
CA ALA A 80 -2.27 18.08 3.76
C ALA A 80 -1.46 19.36 3.51
N ALA A 81 -0.92 19.50 2.29
CA ALA A 81 -0.22 20.71 1.88
C ALA A 81 -1.14 21.93 1.82
N GLU A 82 -2.42 21.74 1.51
CA GLU A 82 -3.39 22.84 1.52
C GLU A 82 -3.57 23.42 2.92
N LYS A 83 -3.73 22.54 3.91
CA LYS A 83 -3.86 22.91 5.32
C LYS A 83 -2.54 23.34 5.98
N GLY A 84 -1.40 23.13 5.32
CA GLY A 84 -0.08 23.45 5.87
C GLY A 84 0.32 22.55 7.04
N VAL A 85 -0.28 21.36 7.16
CA VAL A 85 0.00 20.38 8.20
C VAL A 85 0.73 19.16 7.60
N PRO A 86 1.55 18.45 8.38
CA PRO A 86 2.17 17.22 7.90
C PRO A 86 1.13 16.13 7.63
N LEU A 87 1.44 15.20 6.73
CA LEU A 87 0.51 14.18 6.23
C LEU A 87 -0.14 13.34 7.35
N TYR A 88 0.62 12.93 8.36
CA TYR A 88 0.09 12.13 9.47
C TYR A 88 -0.97 12.88 10.26
N ARG A 89 -0.81 14.21 10.43
CA ARG A 89 -1.77 15.07 11.12
C ARG A 89 -3.02 15.24 10.27
N HIS A 90 -2.83 15.44 8.96
CA HIS A 90 -3.95 15.51 8.02
C HIS A 90 -4.81 14.23 8.06
N ILE A 91 -4.20 13.06 8.11
CA ILE A 91 -4.90 11.77 8.21
C ILE A 91 -5.61 11.64 9.56
N ALA A 92 -4.95 12.03 10.66
CA ALA A 92 -5.57 12.02 11.99
C ALA A 92 -6.81 12.93 12.05
N ASP A 93 -6.72 14.13 11.48
CA ASP A 93 -7.84 15.07 11.39
C ASP A 93 -9.00 14.51 10.55
N LEU A 94 -8.69 13.81 9.44
CA LEU A 94 -9.70 13.15 8.60
C LEU A 94 -10.38 11.97 9.32
N ALA A 95 -9.64 11.26 10.17
CA ALA A 95 -10.15 10.14 10.96
C ALA A 95 -10.80 10.57 12.30
N GLY A 96 -10.74 11.85 12.66
CA GLY A 96 -11.29 12.38 13.91
C GLY A 96 -10.46 12.07 15.16
N HIS A 97 -9.18 11.72 15.00
CA HIS A 97 -8.26 11.45 16.11
C HIS A 97 -7.45 12.70 16.48
N LYS A 98 -7.43 13.05 17.77
CA LYS A 98 -6.71 14.23 18.29
C LYS A 98 -5.24 13.92 18.62
N ASP A 99 -5.00 12.71 19.11
CA ASP A 99 -3.69 12.26 19.59
C ASP A 99 -3.06 11.31 18.57
N VAL A 100 -1.83 11.61 18.18
CA VAL A 100 -1.05 10.78 17.26
C VAL A 100 -0.07 9.96 18.08
N ILE A 101 -0.20 8.65 18.02
CA ILE A 101 0.65 7.69 18.72
C ILE A 101 1.58 7.02 17.70
N LEU A 102 2.85 6.86 18.05
CA LEU A 102 3.78 6.07 17.25
C LEU A 102 3.50 4.57 17.46
N PRO A 103 3.20 3.79 16.42
CA PRO A 103 3.00 2.36 16.57
C PRO A 103 4.32 1.66 16.89
N CYS A 104 4.26 0.60 17.69
CA CYS A 104 5.40 -0.30 17.90
C CYS A 104 5.71 -1.04 16.58
N PRO A 105 6.94 -1.01 16.06
CA PRO A 105 7.26 -1.64 14.80
C PRO A 105 7.20 -3.18 14.90
N VAL A 106 6.43 -3.80 14.02
CA VAL A 106 6.41 -5.26 13.85
C VAL A 106 7.27 -5.62 12.65
N SER A 107 8.45 -6.17 12.91
CA SER A 107 9.39 -6.56 11.86
C SER A 107 9.17 -8.02 11.46
N THR A 108 8.94 -8.29 10.17
CA THR A 108 8.87 -9.66 9.67
C THR A 108 10.26 -10.30 9.73
N ALA A 109 10.49 -11.20 10.69
CA ALA A 109 11.77 -11.88 10.88
C ALA A 109 11.86 -13.25 10.18
N LEU A 110 10.73 -13.97 10.09
CA LEU A 110 10.66 -15.29 9.48
C LEU A 110 9.44 -15.36 8.55
N THR A 111 9.69 -15.64 7.27
CA THR A 111 8.64 -15.93 6.28
C THR A 111 8.58 -17.45 6.08
N PHE A 112 7.47 -18.08 6.48
CA PHE A 112 7.17 -19.45 6.08
C PHE A 112 6.47 -19.44 4.71
N ASN A 113 6.84 -20.36 3.83
CA ASN A 113 6.30 -20.52 2.48
C ASN A 113 4.77 -20.68 2.47
N PRO A 114 4.08 -20.41 1.35
CA PRO A 114 2.66 -20.69 1.23
C PRO A 114 2.48 -22.21 1.05
N CYS A 115 2.49 -22.96 2.14
CA CYS A 115 1.96 -24.32 2.16
C CYS A 115 0.46 -24.24 2.50
N PRO A 116 -0.43 -24.85 1.68
CA PRO A 116 -1.84 -24.90 2.03
C PRO A 116 -2.00 -25.91 3.19
N ILE A 117 -2.63 -25.47 4.28
CA ILE A 117 -3.15 -26.30 5.37
C ILE A 117 -2.07 -27.05 6.16
N ILE A 118 -1.52 -26.43 7.22
CA ILE A 118 -1.28 -27.12 8.49
C ILE A 118 -1.69 -26.18 9.62
N TYR A 119 -2.82 -26.51 10.26
CA TYR A 119 -3.13 -26.09 11.62
C TYR A 119 -1.94 -26.45 12.51
N LEU A 120 -1.26 -25.48 13.12
CA LEU A 120 -0.53 -25.73 14.37
C LEU A 120 -0.89 -24.62 15.36
N PRO A 121 -1.24 -25.00 16.60
CA PRO A 121 -2.03 -24.18 17.49
C PRO A 121 -1.17 -23.12 18.17
N ILE A 122 -1.84 -22.04 18.52
CA ILE A 122 -1.49 -21.13 19.59
C ILE A 122 -1.12 -21.96 20.83
N TYR A 123 0.17 -22.22 21.11
CA TYR A 123 0.61 -22.66 22.43
C TYR A 123 2.11 -22.40 22.65
N ASN A 124 2.39 -21.60 23.68
CA ASN A 124 3.67 -21.45 24.39
C ASN A 124 4.88 -20.87 23.65
N ILE A 125 4.98 -19.53 23.63
CA ILE A 125 6.26 -18.81 23.73
C ILE A 125 6.37 -18.22 25.15
N THR A 126 6.34 -19.09 26.15
CA THR A 126 6.73 -18.80 27.54
C THR A 126 7.26 -20.08 28.18
N ARG A 127 8.44 -20.55 27.77
CA ARG A 127 9.31 -21.36 28.63
C ARG A 127 10.73 -21.44 28.06
N THR A 128 11.63 -20.79 28.81
CA THR A 128 13.05 -21.08 29.00
C THR A 128 13.49 -22.51 28.66
N SER A 129 14.64 -22.65 28.00
CA SER A 129 15.87 -23.29 28.53
C SER A 129 16.74 -23.87 27.42
N SER A 130 18.01 -23.43 27.42
CA SER A 130 19.23 -24.15 26.99
C SER A 130 19.19 -25.01 25.72
N CYS A 131 19.87 -24.55 24.66
CA CYS A 131 20.52 -25.44 23.69
C CYS A 131 22.02 -25.16 23.66
N PRO A 132 22.89 -26.19 23.80
CA PRO A 132 24.33 -26.08 23.59
C PRO A 132 24.65 -26.08 22.08
N ALA A 133 25.71 -25.37 21.69
CA ALA A 133 26.20 -25.30 20.32
C ALA A 133 27.02 -26.55 19.94
N PRO A 134 26.96 -27.03 18.67
CA PRO A 134 27.95 -27.90 18.08
C PRO A 134 29.25 -27.16 17.69
#